data_AF-A0A957JEM1-F1
#
_entry.id   AF-A0A957JEM1-F1
#
_cell.length_a   1.000
_cell.length_b   1.000
_cell.length_c   1.000
_cell.angle_alpha   90.00
_cell.angle_beta   90.00
_cell.angle_gamma   90.00
#
_symmetry.space_group_name_H-M   'P 1'
#
loop_
_entity.id
_entity.type
_entity.pdbx_description
1 polymer ?
#
loop_
_entity_poly.entity_id
_entity_poly.type
_entity_poly.pdbx_seq_one_letter_code
_entity_poly.pdbx_strand_id
1 'polypeptide(L)' 'MPDFSHTHALFPIKDNLVYLNNASIGALSTRVTAAVNELLNDVQQQGRINYPNWCRIADTTFKTNIARLIGAGADEI' A
#
# COMPACT_ATOMS: atom_id res chain seq x y z
N MET A 1 -5.76 -23.07 12.69
CA MET A 1 -6.28 -22.12 11.67
C MET A 1 -5.57 -20.80 11.84
N PRO A 2 -5.26 -20.05 10.76
CA PRO A 2 -4.69 -18.72 10.89
C PRO A 2 -5.68 -17.79 11.63
N ASP A 3 -5.16 -16.93 12.52
CA ASP A 3 -5.93 -15.86 13.15
C ASP A 3 -5.94 -14.63 12.23
N PHE A 4 -7.13 -14.18 11.84
CA PHE A 4 -7.33 -13.01 10.98
C PHE A 4 -7.81 -11.76 11.74
N SER A 5 -7.95 -11.83 13.06
CA SER A 5 -8.49 -10.73 13.87
C SER A 5 -7.68 -9.43 13.68
N HIS A 6 -6.36 -9.57 13.65
CA HIS A 6 -5.44 -8.45 13.39
C HIS A 6 -5.59 -7.88 11.97
N THR A 7 -5.77 -8.72 10.95
CA THR A 7 -5.97 -8.27 9.57
C THR A 7 -7.30 -7.55 9.44
N HIS A 8 -8.38 -8.07 10.02
CA HIS A 8 -9.70 -7.45 9.97
C HIS A 8 -9.72 -6.05 10.58
N ALA A 9 -8.97 -5.84 11.67
CA ALA A 9 -8.86 -4.53 12.31
C ALA A 9 -8.24 -3.45 11.40
N LEU A 10 -7.53 -3.83 10.34
CA LEU A 10 -6.95 -2.88 9.38
C LEU A 10 -7.96 -2.36 8.35
N PHE A 11 -9.17 -2.93 8.24
CA PHE A 11 -10.15 -2.59 7.20
C PHE A 11 -11.44 -2.02 7.81
N PRO A 12 -11.53 -0.70 8.05
CA PRO A 12 -12.69 -0.08 8.71
C PRO A 12 -13.98 -0.14 7.89
N ILE A 13 -13.91 -0.44 6.60
CA ILE A 13 -15.11 -0.64 5.76
C ILE A 13 -16.06 -1.70 6.34
N LYS A 14 -15.52 -2.71 7.05
CA LYS A 14 -16.31 -3.78 7.66
C LYS A 14 -17.26 -3.29 8.75
N ASP A 15 -16.96 -2.14 9.36
CA ASP A 15 -17.77 -1.57 10.44
C ASP A 15 -19.02 -0.87 9.88
N ASN A 16 -19.06 -0.63 8.57
CA ASN A 16 -20.14 0.05 7.87
C ASN A 16 -20.88 -0.85 6.89
N LEU A 17 -20.19 -1.83 6.27
CA LEU A 17 -20.71 -2.61 5.15
C LEU A 17 -20.25 -4.07 5.19
N VAL A 18 -21.11 -4.96 4.70
CA VAL A 18 -20.71 -6.31 4.24
C VAL A 18 -20.21 -6.17 2.80
N TYR A 19 -18.91 -5.94 2.63
CA TYR A 19 -18.32 -5.59 1.34
C TYR A 19 -18.01 -6.82 0.47
N LEU A 20 -18.85 -7.08 -0.55
CA LEU A 20 -18.76 -8.24 -1.44
C LEU A 20 -18.31 -7.89 -2.88
N ASN A 21 -17.78 -6.69 -3.12
CA ASN A 21 -17.38 -6.21 -4.45
C ASN A 21 -15.85 -6.10 -4.65
N ASN A 22 -15.07 -6.97 -4.00
CA ASN A 22 -13.60 -6.94 -4.07
C ASN A 22 -13.03 -7.14 -5.48
N ALA A 23 -13.79 -7.77 -6.39
CA ALA A 23 -13.39 -7.95 -7.78
C ALA A 23 -13.35 -6.62 -8.56
N SER A 24 -14.13 -5.62 -8.14
CA SER A 24 -14.10 -4.27 -8.74
C SER A 24 -13.01 -3.41 -8.09
N ILE A 25 -13.00 -3.34 -6.76
CA ILE A 25 -11.99 -2.60 -5.99
C ILE A 25 -11.80 -3.26 -4.64
N GLY A 26 -10.55 -3.53 -4.26
CA GLY A 26 -10.25 -4.09 -2.94
C GLY A 26 -10.49 -3.09 -1.82
N ALA A 27 -10.92 -3.59 -0.65
CA ALA A 27 -10.96 -2.77 0.55
C ALA A 27 -9.57 -2.20 0.87
N LEU A 28 -9.49 -0.91 1.22
CA LEU A 28 -8.24 -0.27 1.60
C LEU A 28 -7.94 -0.48 3.08
N SER A 29 -6.71 -0.89 3.38
CA SER A 29 -6.24 -0.99 4.76
C SER A 29 -5.80 0.37 5.31
N THR A 30 -5.88 0.55 6.62
CA THR A 30 -5.36 1.74 7.34
C THR A 30 -3.87 1.98 7.11
N ARG A 31 -3.09 0.93 6.82
CA ARG A 31 -1.67 1.04 6.50
C ARG A 31 -1.44 1.71 5.15
N VAL A 32 -2.24 1.33 4.14
CA VAL A 32 -2.13 1.92 2.80
C VAL A 32 -2.55 3.39 2.83
N THR A 33 -3.66 3.71 3.49
CA THR A 33 -4.12 5.11 3.60
C THR A 33 -3.13 5.97 4.38
N ALA A 34 -2.53 5.46 5.46
CA ALA A 34 -1.48 6.17 6.19
C ALA A 34 -0.25 6.48 5.32
N ALA A 35 0.25 5.51 4.56
CA ALA A 35 1.42 5.70 3.69
C ALA A 35 1.15 6.70 2.55
N VAL A 36 -0.05 6.66 1.95
CA VAL A 36 -0.44 7.65 0.93
C VAL A 36 -0.55 9.05 1.54
N ASN A 37 -1.14 9.18 2.72
CA ASN A 37 -1.23 10.46 3.41
C ASN A 37 0.16 11.03 3.76
N GLU A 38 1.10 10.18 4.16
CA GLU A 38 2.49 10.59 4.41
C GLU A 38 3.14 11.16 3.14
N LEU A 39 2.99 10.48 1.99
CA LEU A 39 3.48 11.00 0.71
C LEU A 39 2.83 12.34 0.34
N LEU A 40 1.51 12.46 0.48
CA LEU A 40 0.81 13.71 0.16
C LEU A 40 1.24 14.87 1.07
N ASN A 41 1.44 14.59 2.36
CA ASN A 41 1.97 15.57 3.30
C ASN A 41 3.40 15.98 2.91
N ASP A 42 4.25 15.03 2.52
CA ASP A 42 5.62 15.32 2.07
C ASP A 42 5.63 16.22 0.82
N VAL A 43 4.77 15.91 -0.16
CA VAL A 43 4.57 16.75 -1.35
C VAL A 43 4.07 18.14 -0.97
N GLN A 44 3.11 18.24 -0.05
CA GLN A 44 2.56 19.52 0.39
C GLN A 44 3.61 20.40 1.07
N GLN A 45 4.47 19.82 1.91
CA GLN A 45 5.46 20.56 2.69
C GLN A 45 6.76 20.81 1.94
N GLN A 46 7.18 19.90 1.06
CA GLN A 46 8.51 19.89 0.45
C GLN A 46 8.48 19.96 -1.08
N GLY A 47 7.28 20.02 -1.67
CA GLY A 47 7.12 20.00 -3.12
C GLY A 47 7.73 18.73 -3.71
N ARG A 48 8.77 18.90 -4.55
CA ARG A 48 9.46 17.79 -5.23
C ARG A 48 10.87 17.54 -4.67
N ILE A 49 11.26 18.16 -3.56
CA ILE A 49 12.64 18.06 -3.01
C ILE A 49 13.04 16.59 -2.79
N ASN A 50 12.14 15.76 -2.27
CA ASN A 50 12.40 14.35 -1.95
C ASN A 50 12.19 13.39 -3.12
N TYR A 51 11.85 13.87 -4.30
CA TYR A 51 11.55 13.02 -5.45
C TYR A 51 12.64 12.01 -5.81
N PRO A 52 13.95 12.35 -5.83
CA PRO A 52 14.99 11.36 -6.09
C PRO A 52 14.96 10.20 -5.08
N ASN A 53 14.64 10.49 -3.81
CA ASN A 53 14.51 9.47 -2.78
C ASN A 53 13.25 8.62 -2.97
N TRP A 54 12.11 9.20 -3.35
CA TRP A 54 10.91 8.43 -3.66
C TRP A 54 11.13 7.47 -4.83
N CYS A 55 11.78 7.94 -5.90
CA CYS A 55 12.15 7.09 -7.04
C CYS A 55 13.07 5.95 -6.62
N ARG A 56 14.09 6.23 -5.80
CA ARG A 56 14.98 5.21 -5.27
C ARG A 56 14.21 4.17 -4.45
N ILE A 57 13.31 4.58 -3.56
CA ILE A 57 12.51 3.64 -2.76
C ILE A 57 11.56 2.81 -3.64
N ALA A 58 10.94 3.42 -4.64
CA ALA A 58 10.08 2.71 -5.57
C ALA A 58 10.85 1.61 -6.31
N ASP A 59 12.04 1.95 -6.81
CA ASP A 59 12.88 1.02 -7.57
C ASP A 59 13.51 -0.07 -6.70
N THR A 60 14.00 0.25 -5.50
CA THR A 60 14.69 -0.74 -4.65
C THR A 60 13.76 -1.55 -3.77
N THR A 61 12.71 -0.92 -3.23
CA THR A 61 11.88 -1.53 -2.17
C THR A 61 10.53 -1.99 -2.71
N PHE A 62 9.82 -1.15 -3.47
CA PHE A 62 8.48 -1.50 -3.92
C PHE A 62 8.52 -2.59 -4.98
N LYS A 63 9.38 -2.45 -6.00
CA LYS A 63 9.57 -3.48 -7.03
C LYS A 63 9.96 -4.83 -6.42
N THR A 64 10.95 -4.85 -5.53
CA THR A 64 11.37 -6.08 -4.82
C THR A 64 10.23 -6.75 -4.06
N ASN A 65 9.38 -5.96 -3.37
CA ASN A 65 8.25 -6.50 -2.63
C ASN A 65 7.16 -7.08 -3.54
N ILE A 66 6.87 -6.40 -4.65
CA ILE A 66 5.89 -6.86 -5.64
C ILE A 66 6.41 -8.10 -6.37
N ALA A 67 7.68 -8.09 -6.79
CA ALA A 67 8.35 -9.21 -7.43
C ALA A 67 8.24 -10.48 -6.57
N ARG A 68 8.55 -10.37 -5.27
CA ARG A 68 8.40 -11.47 -4.31
C ARG A 68 6.96 -11.96 -4.15
N LEU A 69 5.98 -11.06 -4.23
CA LEU A 69 4.56 -11.41 -4.12
C LEU A 69 4.09 -12.29 -5.28
N ILE A 70 4.60 -12.04 -6.49
CA ILE A 70 4.17 -12.74 -7.72
C ILE A 70 5.18 -13.77 -8.23
N GLY A 71 6.33 -13.93 -7.56
CA GLY A 71 7.38 -14.87 -7.95
C GLY A 71 8.24 -14.42 -9.15
N ALA A 72 8.34 -13.11 -9.38
CA ALA A 72 9.12 -12.50 -10.45
C ALA A 72 10.48 -11.95 -9.97
N GLY A 73 11.34 -11.56 -10.90
CA GLY A 73 12.51 -10.71 -10.68
C GLY A 73 12.12 -9.24 -10.47
N ALA A 74 12.93 -8.47 -9.74
CA ALA A 74 12.66 -7.05 -9.52
C ALA A 74 12.79 -6.20 -10.79
N ASP A 75 13.55 -6.68 -11.78
CA ASP A 75 13.72 -6.12 -13.12
C ASP A 75 12.54 -6.44 -14.06
N GLU A 76 11.63 -7.33 -13.65
CA GLU A 76 10.39 -7.65 -14.37
C GLU A 76 9.18 -6.82 -13.87
N ILE A 77 9.40 -5.93 -12.89
CA ILE A 77 8.41 -4.99 -12.31
C ILE A 77 8.73 -3.55 -12.73
#